data_AF-A0A387GL43-F1
#
_entry.id   AF-A0A387GL43-F1
#
_cell.length_a   1.000
_cell.length_b   1.000
_cell.length_c   1.000
_cell.angle_alpha   90.00
_cell.angle_beta   90.00
_cell.angle_gamma   90.00
#
_symmetry.space_group_name_H-M   'P 1'
#
loop_
_entity.id
_entity.type
_entity.pdbx_description
1 polymer ?
#
loop_
_entity_poly.entity_id
_entity_poly.type
_entity_poly.pdbx_seq_one_letter_code
_entity_poly.pdbx_strand_id
1 'polypeptide(L)'
;MRYHSLDAIRGLAAIAVVHFHMGLIWHVAPFGYLAVDFFFALSGFVTEVVYGPRFMTGMTTSRFVVTRLERLYPVFLVGIFLGAFVIVAKVFVGVDRPPAWVVPLNLAILPAPVAGDYFPVNVPCWTLFLEFTAYFLY
;
A
#
# COMPACT_ATOMS: atom_id res chain seq x y z
N MET A 1 1.81 24.55 -1.78
CA MET A 1 0.59 24.69 -2.61
C MET A 1 -0.30 23.49 -2.36
N ARG A 2 -1.60 23.70 -2.12
CA ARG A 2 -2.59 22.62 -2.03
C ARG A 2 -3.29 22.51 -3.37
N TYR A 3 -3.16 21.37 -4.03
CA TYR A 3 -3.79 21.13 -5.33
C TYR A 3 -5.18 20.54 -5.09
N HIS A 4 -6.16 21.39 -4.88
CA HIS A 4 -7.55 20.98 -4.59
C HIS A 4 -8.12 20.02 -5.65
N SER A 5 -7.76 20.20 -6.93
CA SER A 5 -8.15 19.30 -8.01
C SER A 5 -7.52 17.90 -7.87
N LEU A 6 -6.27 17.80 -7.41
CA LEU A 6 -5.62 16.51 -7.19
C LEU A 6 -6.19 15.78 -5.96
N ASP A 7 -6.53 16.53 -4.91
CA ASP A 7 -7.20 15.96 -3.73
C ASP A 7 -8.58 15.40 -4.10
N ALA A 8 -9.34 16.09 -4.96
CA ALA A 8 -10.63 15.62 -5.45
C ALA A 8 -10.52 14.33 -6.29
N ILE A 9 -9.56 14.28 -7.23
CA ILE A 9 -9.36 13.09 -8.08
C ILE A 9 -8.86 11.91 -7.23
N ARG A 10 -8.01 12.13 -6.22
CA ARG A 10 -7.65 11.08 -5.24
C ARG A 10 -8.88 10.51 -4.53
N GLY A 11 -9.81 11.37 -4.12
CA GLY A 11 -11.06 10.93 -3.49
C GLY A 11 -11.87 10.03 -4.42
N LEU A 12 -12.04 10.41 -5.69
CA LEU A 12 -12.72 9.60 -6.70
C LEU A 12 -12.01 8.25 -6.94
N ALA A 13 -10.68 8.27 -7.05
CA ALA A 13 -9.87 7.08 -7.21
C ALA A 13 -10.03 6.13 -6.01
N ALA A 14 -10.03 6.65 -4.78
CA ALA A 14 -10.24 5.84 -3.57
C ALA A 14 -11.63 5.18 -3.56
N ILE A 15 -12.68 5.91 -3.94
CA ILE A 15 -14.04 5.36 -4.04
C ILE A 15 -14.10 4.23 -5.08
N ALA A 16 -13.43 4.39 -6.23
CA ALA A 16 -13.36 3.35 -7.26
C ALA A 16 -12.66 2.08 -6.75
N VAL A 17 -11.57 2.20 -5.98
CA VAL A 17 -10.89 1.05 -5.36
C VAL A 17 -11.79 0.32 -4.37
N VAL A 18 -12.52 1.07 -3.53
CA VAL A 18 -13.45 0.47 -2.56
C VAL A 18 -14.56 -0.27 -3.28
N HIS A 19 -15.18 0.33 -4.30
CA HIS A 19 -16.22 -0.33 -5.10
C HIS A 19 -15.71 -1.60 -5.79
N PHE A 20 -14.49 -1.56 -6.35
CA PHE A 20 -13.88 -2.72 -6.98
C PHE A 20 -13.71 -3.90 -6.02
N HIS A 21 -13.25 -3.65 -4.78
CA HIS A 21 -13.03 -4.71 -3.79
C HIS A 21 -14.32 -5.16 -3.08
N MET A 22 -15.32 -4.29 -2.94
CA MET A 22 -16.56 -4.67 -2.29
C MET A 22 -17.35 -5.66 -3.15
N GLY A 23 -17.19 -5.68 -4.48
CA GLY A 23 -17.96 -6.56 -5.36
C GLY A 23 -19.48 -6.45 -5.18
N LEU A 24 -19.94 -5.41 -4.47
CA LEU A 24 -21.28 -5.33 -3.93
C LEU A 24 -22.21 -4.85 -5.05
N ILE A 25 -22.92 -5.82 -5.62
CA ILE A 25 -24.23 -5.65 -6.26
C ILE A 25 -24.20 -4.99 -7.66
N TRP A 26 -23.20 -4.16 -7.98
CA TRP A 26 -23.08 -3.50 -9.28
C TRP A 26 -21.61 -3.43 -9.73
N HIS A 27 -21.31 -3.91 -10.96
CA HIS A 27 -19.99 -3.80 -11.58
C HIS A 27 -19.71 -2.38 -12.08
N VAL A 28 -19.82 -1.37 -11.21
CA VAL A 28 -19.71 0.05 -11.58
C VAL A 28 -18.26 0.49 -11.81
N ALA A 29 -17.29 -0.26 -11.28
CA ALA A 29 -15.86 0.05 -11.39
C ALA A 29 -15.03 -1.19 -11.78
N PRO A 30 -15.28 -1.82 -12.94
CA PRO A 30 -14.57 -3.04 -13.36
C PRO A 30 -13.06 -2.80 -13.53
N PHE A 31 -12.66 -1.55 -13.78
CA PHE A 31 -11.27 -1.12 -13.92
C PHE A 31 -10.74 -0.41 -12.67
N GLY A 32 -11.34 -0.62 -11.49
CA GLY A 32 -10.90 0.04 -10.26
C GLY A 32 -9.45 -0.26 -9.86
N TYR A 33 -8.84 -1.32 -10.39
CA TYR A 33 -7.41 -1.58 -10.24
C TYR A 33 -6.53 -0.47 -10.85
N LEU A 34 -6.97 0.19 -11.94
CA LEU A 34 -6.23 1.30 -12.56
C LEU A 34 -6.11 2.52 -11.65
N ALA A 35 -7.02 2.66 -10.66
CA ALA A 35 -6.91 3.72 -9.67
C ALA A 35 -5.65 3.56 -8.80
N VAL A 36 -5.15 2.32 -8.63
CA VAL A 36 -3.88 2.06 -7.93
C VAL A 36 -2.70 2.60 -8.74
N ASP A 37 -2.68 2.38 -10.06
CA ASP A 37 -1.65 2.93 -10.95
C ASP A 37 -1.66 4.48 -10.92
N PHE A 38 -2.85 5.07 -10.88
CA PHE A 38 -3.01 6.52 -10.69
C PHE A 38 -2.41 6.99 -9.36
N PHE A 39 -2.63 6.28 -8.25
CA PHE A 39 -2.03 6.62 -6.96
C PHE A 39 -0.50 6.56 -7.00
N PHE A 40 0.09 5.58 -7.69
CA PHE A 40 1.55 5.50 -7.88
C PHE A 40 2.09 6.68 -8.67
N ALA A 41 1.51 6.98 -9.83
CA ALA A 41 1.92 8.12 -10.65
C ALA A 41 1.85 9.44 -9.87
N LEU A 42 0.76 9.62 -9.11
CA LEU A 42 0.56 10.80 -8.29
C LEU A 42 1.51 10.86 -7.08
N SER A 43 1.86 9.71 -6.51
CA SER A 43 2.87 9.63 -5.45
C SER A 43 4.23 10.11 -5.93
N GLY A 44 4.67 9.64 -7.10
CA GLY A 44 5.92 10.08 -7.75
C GLY A 44 5.91 11.58 -8.06
N PHE A 45 4.84 12.07 -8.70
CA PHE A 45 4.69 13.50 -9.01
C PHE A 45 4.77 14.40 -7.78
N VAL A 46 4.01 14.08 -6.72
CA VAL A 46 4.02 14.88 -5.48
C VAL A 46 5.37 14.78 -4.77
N THR A 47 6.04 13.64 -4.86
CA THR A 47 7.37 13.44 -4.28
C THR A 47 8.39 14.36 -4.93
N GLU A 48 8.45 14.40 -6.27
CA GLU A 48 9.36 15.28 -7.00
C GLU A 48 9.11 16.76 -6.69
N VAL A 49 7.85 17.20 -6.74
CA VAL A 49 7.48 18.60 -6.49
C VAL A 49 7.85 19.06 -5.07
N VAL A 50 7.74 18.17 -4.07
CA VAL A 50 7.98 18.52 -2.66
C VAL A 50 9.44 18.33 -2.26
N TYR A 51 10.09 17.26 -2.72
CA TYR A 51 11.41 16.85 -2.26
C TYR A 51 12.53 17.18 -3.25
N GLY A 52 12.26 17.36 -4.55
CA GLY A 52 13.27 17.75 -5.53
C GLY A 52 14.07 18.99 -5.10
N PRO A 53 13.42 20.11 -4.73
CA PRO A 53 14.13 21.28 -4.21
C PRO A 53 14.89 21.00 -2.90
N ARG A 54 14.40 20.08 -2.07
CA ARG A 54 15.03 19.73 -0.79
C ARG A 54 16.32 18.94 -1.00
N PHE A 55 16.36 18.07 -2.01
CA PHE A 55 17.58 17.39 -2.44
C PHE A 55 18.63 18.40 -2.93
N MET A 56 18.22 19.43 -3.67
CA MET A 56 19.12 20.52 -4.08
C MET A 56 19.69 21.31 -2.88
N THR A 57 18.97 21.38 -1.76
CA THR A 57 19.43 22.02 -0.52
C THR A 57 20.16 21.08 0.44
N GLY A 58 20.54 19.87 0.00
CA GLY A 58 21.36 18.93 0.77
C GLY A 58 20.59 17.89 1.60
N MET A 59 19.33 17.60 1.28
CA MET A 59 18.64 16.44 1.86
C MET A 59 19.27 15.13 1.39
N THR A 60 19.49 14.20 2.31
CA THR A 60 19.99 12.85 1.99
C THR A 60 18.84 11.89 1.68
N THR A 61 19.10 10.89 0.83
CA THR A 61 18.12 9.83 0.50
C THR A 61 17.63 9.09 1.75
N SER A 62 18.52 8.84 2.71
CA SER A 62 18.13 8.22 3.99
C SER A 62 17.08 9.05 4.75
N ARG A 63 17.27 10.37 4.84
CA ARG A 63 16.30 11.25 5.52
C ARG A 63 14.97 11.32 4.77
N PHE A 64 15.02 11.28 3.44
CA PHE A 64 13.83 11.20 2.60
C PHE A 64 13.04 9.90 2.88
N VAL A 65 13.70 8.74 2.82
CA VAL A 65 13.08 7.43 3.09
C VAL A 65 12.46 7.38 4.49
N VAL A 66 13.18 7.82 5.52
CA VAL A 66 12.67 7.84 6.91
C VAL A 66 11.42 8.71 7.04
N THR A 67 11.42 9.92 6.46
CA THR A 67 10.26 10.83 6.50
C THR A 67 9.02 10.20 5.86
N ARG A 68 9.21 9.42 4.79
CA ARG A 68 8.10 8.72 4.12
C ARG A 68 7.63 7.52 4.93
N LEU A 69 8.56 6.74 5.49
CA LEU A 69 8.27 5.59 6.34
C LEU A 69 7.45 5.98 7.56
N GLU A 70 7.83 7.02 8.30
CA GLU A 70 7.10 7.48 9.48
C GLU A 70 5.62 7.77 9.20
N ARG A 71 5.29 8.17 7.97
CA ARG A 71 3.94 8.48 7.55
C ARG A 71 3.13 7.26 7.11
N LEU A 72 3.77 6.26 6.51
CA LEU A 72 3.12 5.07 5.96
C LEU A 72 3.03 3.93 6.99
N TYR A 73 4.03 3.80 7.86
CA TYR A 73 4.15 2.73 8.84
C TYR A 73 2.96 2.64 9.81
N PRO A 74 2.37 3.75 10.32
CA PRO A 74 1.21 3.68 11.21
C PRO A 74 0.01 2.98 10.55
N VAL A 75 -0.27 3.29 9.29
CA VAL A 75 -1.36 2.67 8.54
C VAL A 75 -1.05 1.21 8.22
N PHE A 76 0.21 0.92 7.85
CA PHE A 76 0.69 -0.43 7.62
C PHE A 76 0.50 -1.32 8.86
N LEU A 77 0.88 -0.84 10.05
CA LEU A 77 0.72 -1.58 11.30
C LEU A 77 -0.74 -1.92 11.56
N VAL A 78 -1.66 -0.98 11.37
CA VAL A 78 -3.11 -1.24 11.50
C VAL A 78 -3.57 -2.34 10.55
N GLY A 79 -3.14 -2.29 9.28
CA GLY A 79 -3.47 -3.32 8.28
C GLY A 79 -2.93 -4.70 8.66
N ILE A 80 -1.69 -4.76 9.16
CA ILE A 80 -1.07 -6.00 9.66
C ILE A 80 -1.82 -6.57 10.86
N PHE A 81 -2.18 -5.75 11.85
CA PHE A 81 -2.90 -6.22 13.03
C PHE A 81 -4.26 -6.79 12.64
N LEU A 82 -4.98 -6.12 11.74
CA LEU A 82 -6.25 -6.59 11.24
C LEU A 82 -6.10 -7.89 10.42
N GLY A 83 -5.09 -7.95 9.55
CA GLY A 83 -4.77 -9.15 8.75
C GLY A 83 -4.41 -10.36 9.61
N ALA A 84 -3.55 -10.16 10.61
CA ALA A 84 -3.18 -11.18 11.58
C ALA A 84 -4.39 -11.67 12.38
N PHE A 85 -5.26 -10.76 12.83
CA PHE A 85 -6.51 -11.10 13.51
C PHE A 85 -7.42 -11.97 12.62
N VAL A 86 -7.59 -11.61 11.35
CA VAL A 86 -8.39 -12.38 10.38
C VAL A 86 -7.78 -13.77 10.15
N ILE A 87 -6.45 -13.89 10.01
CA ILE A 87 -5.78 -15.20 9.88
C ILE A 87 -6.04 -16.06 11.12
N VAL A 88 -5.83 -15.52 12.31
CA VAL A 88 -6.06 -16.23 13.57
C VAL A 88 -7.51 -16.73 13.63
N ALA A 89 -8.48 -15.88 13.29
CA ALA A 89 -9.89 -16.27 13.23
C ALA A 89 -10.15 -17.40 12.21
N LYS A 90 -9.57 -17.33 11.00
CA LYS A 90 -9.67 -18.40 9.98
C LYS A 90 -9.08 -19.72 10.46
N VAL A 91 -7.95 -19.68 11.18
CA VAL A 91 -7.30 -20.86 11.76
C VAL A 91 -8.18 -21.51 12.82
N PHE A 92 -8.81 -20.71 13.70
CA PHE A 92 -9.74 -21.17 14.73
C PHE A 92 -11.00 -21.82 14.15
N VAL A 93 -11.55 -21.28 13.06
CA VAL A 93 -12.75 -21.82 12.38
C VAL A 93 -12.39 -22.98 11.43
N GLY A 94 -11.09 -23.24 11.19
CA GLY A 94 -10.63 -24.35 10.37
C GLY A 94 -10.77 -24.13 8.86
N VAL A 95 -10.91 -22.87 8.42
CA VAL A 95 -11.12 -22.52 7.01
C VAL A 95 -9.80 -22.45 6.24
N ASP A 96 -8.75 -21.90 6.87
CA ASP A 96 -7.47 -21.64 6.21
C ASP A 96 -6.33 -21.61 7.24
N ARG A 97 -5.17 -22.15 6.86
CA ARG A 97 -3.97 -22.26 7.72
C ARG A 97 -2.72 -21.94 6.91
N PRO A 98 -2.43 -20.65 6.67
CA PRO A 98 -1.21 -20.27 5.97
C PRO A 98 0.02 -20.73 6.77
N PRO A 99 1.13 -21.10 6.09
CA PRO A 99 2.37 -21.47 6.77
C PRO A 99 2.87 -20.37 7.72
N ALA A 100 3.34 -20.75 8.91
CA ALA A 100 3.73 -19.77 9.94
C ALA A 100 4.87 -18.81 9.51
N TRP A 101 5.72 -19.23 8.55
CA TRP A 101 6.82 -18.41 8.03
C TRP A 101 6.37 -17.19 7.22
N VAL A 102 5.10 -17.17 6.78
CA VAL A 102 4.51 -16.07 5.99
C VAL A 102 4.36 -14.80 6.83
N VAL A 103 4.00 -14.95 8.10
CA VAL A 103 3.73 -13.84 9.03
C VAL A 103 4.96 -12.93 9.19
N PRO A 104 6.16 -13.44 9.55
CA PRO A 104 7.34 -12.58 9.70
C PRO A 104 7.79 -11.93 8.38
N LEU A 105 7.59 -12.57 7.23
CA LEU A 105 7.94 -11.95 5.94
C LEU A 105 7.01 -10.81 5.57
N ASN A 106 5.69 -10.99 5.67
CA ASN A 106 4.73 -9.91 5.42
C ASN A 106 4.86 -8.77 6.46
N LEU A 107 5.25 -9.07 7.70
CA LEU A 107 5.62 -8.05 8.69
C LEU A 107 6.83 -7.21 8.27
N ALA A 108 7.80 -7.83 7.61
CA ALA A 108 8.95 -7.16 7.02
C ALA A 108 8.65 -6.49 5.66
N ILE A 109 7.39 -6.46 5.23
CA ILE A 109 6.95 -5.97 3.90
C ILE A 109 7.60 -6.79 2.77
N LEU A 110 7.99 -8.03 3.05
CA LEU A 110 8.58 -8.94 2.07
C LEU A 110 7.53 -9.88 1.47
N PRO A 111 7.63 -10.17 0.16
CA PRO A 111 6.74 -11.12 -0.49
C PRO A 111 6.96 -12.53 0.07
N ALA A 112 5.86 -13.22 0.34
CA ALA A 112 5.81 -14.59 0.82
C ALA A 112 4.92 -15.41 -0.13
N PRO A 113 5.48 -15.97 -1.22
CA PRO A 113 4.68 -16.64 -2.24
C PRO A 113 4.06 -17.92 -1.68
N VAL A 114 2.74 -17.90 -1.51
CA VAL A 114 1.94 -19.05 -1.04
C VAL A 114 0.64 -19.10 -1.82
N ALA A 115 0.36 -20.24 -2.45
CA ALA A 115 -0.91 -20.53 -3.14
C ALA A 115 -1.35 -19.45 -4.16
N GLY A 116 -0.41 -18.78 -4.81
CA GLY A 116 -0.68 -17.73 -5.82
C GLY A 116 -0.83 -16.32 -5.26
N ASP A 117 -0.72 -16.14 -3.94
CA ASP A 117 -0.63 -14.82 -3.30
C ASP A 117 0.81 -14.55 -2.83
N TYR A 118 1.22 -13.29 -2.89
CA TYR A 118 2.52 -12.81 -2.40
C TYR A 118 2.40 -12.13 -1.03
N PHE A 119 1.22 -11.64 -0.66
CA PHE A 119 0.97 -10.94 0.61
C PHE A 119 -0.31 -11.42 1.30
N PRO A 120 -0.39 -12.71 1.66
CA PRO A 120 -1.61 -13.32 2.19
C PRO A 120 -2.05 -12.79 3.57
N VAL A 121 -1.18 -12.11 4.33
CA VAL A 121 -1.56 -11.45 5.59
C VAL A 121 -2.25 -10.12 5.35
N ASN A 122 -1.78 -9.38 4.34
CA ASN A 122 -2.25 -8.05 4.03
C ASN A 122 -2.08 -7.82 2.54
N VAL A 123 -3.08 -8.22 1.75
CA VAL A 123 -3.04 -8.15 0.28
C VAL A 123 -2.53 -6.78 -0.21
N PRO A 124 -3.06 -5.61 0.19
CA PRO A 124 -2.58 -4.33 -0.32
C PRO A 124 -1.11 -3.99 0.04
N CYS A 125 -0.43 -4.78 0.88
CA CYS A 125 0.99 -4.61 1.20
C CYS A 125 1.91 -4.68 -0.02
N TRP A 126 1.50 -5.33 -1.12
CA TRP A 126 2.28 -5.32 -2.37
C TRP A 126 2.53 -3.90 -2.87
N THR A 127 1.56 -2.99 -2.68
CA THR A 127 1.72 -1.59 -3.10
C THR A 127 2.80 -0.87 -2.29
N LEU A 128 2.84 -1.13 -0.98
CA LEU A 128 3.83 -0.57 -0.08
C LEU A 128 5.24 -1.09 -0.37
N PHE A 129 5.36 -2.37 -0.72
CA PHE A 129 6.63 -2.98 -1.13
C PHE A 129 7.20 -2.30 -2.39
N LEU A 130 6.35 -2.09 -3.41
CA LEU A 130 6.77 -1.40 -4.64
C LEU A 130 7.14 0.05 -4.37
N GLU A 131 6.35 0.75 -3.56
CA GLU A 131 6.59 2.14 -3.18
C GLU A 131 7.93 2.29 -2.42
N PHE A 132 8.20 1.39 -1.48
CA PHE A 132 9.48 1.35 -0.75
C PHE A 132 10.64 1.11 -1.70
N THR A 133 10.51 0.12 -2.60
CA THR A 133 11.53 -0.17 -3.62
C THR A 133 11.82 1.07 -4.48
N ALA A 134 10.78 1.80 -4.90
CA ALA A 134 10.94 3.04 -5.65
C ALA A 134 11.71 4.12 -4.87
N TYR A 135 11.51 4.24 -3.54
CA TYR A 135 12.24 5.23 -2.75
C TYR A 135 13.74 4.93 -2.59
N PHE A 136 14.18 3.67 -2.66
CA PHE A 136 15.62 3.36 -2.65
C PHE A 136 16.28 3.59 -4.00
N LEU A 137 15.50 3.53 -5.08
CA LEU A 137 15.99 3.76 -6.44
C LEU A 137 16.01 5.25 -6.83
N TYR A 138 15.27 6.09 -6.10
CA TYR A 138 15.21 7.54 -6.26
C TYR A 138 16.41 8.24 -5.60
#